data_AF-H5TE68-F1
#
_entry.id   AF-H5TE68-F1
#
_cell.length_a   1.000
_cell.length_b   1.000
_cell.length_c   1.000
_cell.angle_alpha   90.00
_cell.angle_beta   90.00
_cell.angle_gamma   90.00
#
_symmetry.space_group_name_H-M   'P 1'
#
loop_
_entity.id
_entity.type
_entity.pdbx_description
1 polymer ?
#
loop_
_entity_poly.entity_id
_entity_poly.type
_entity_poly.pdbx_seq_one_letter_code
_entity_poly.pdbx_strand_id
1 'polypeptide(L)'
;MKYNHIPRERLGFFPTPLVELSKLSKKLNGPRIFMKRDDNTGLAMGGNKTRKLEFILGDALAHGANTIVTAGAAQSNHCRQTAAAAASLGLECHLVLGGKEPAHVNGNLLLDKIFGCHIHWAGQNRKGEDIPTIVEQLKRDGKTPYVVPYGGSNALGAVAFVEAFAELQAQCKDLRLSFTHIVFASSSGGTHAGLMLGNKLFKSPCQIVGINIDKDEAGEASFHQTIVSLASSAARLIGEDCTFSDSDLTLNLDYVGEGYGVMGALENEAISMTAQTQGILLDPVYTGKAMGGLIDMIRAGQFKPSDRVLFWHTGGAPALFAYSSALDLAQNSSTLG
;
A
#
# COMPACT_ATOMS: atom_id res chain seq x y z
N MET A 1 -1.46 -22.89 5.32
CA MET A 1 -0.49 -22.22 6.22
C MET A 1 -1.18 -21.96 7.55
N LYS A 2 -0.46 -21.58 8.62
CA LYS A 2 -1.05 -21.47 9.97
C LYS A 2 -2.18 -20.45 10.11
N TYR A 3 -2.41 -19.58 9.12
CA TYR A 3 -3.48 -18.58 9.09
C TYR A 3 -4.77 -19.03 8.37
N ASN A 4 -4.88 -20.28 7.92
CA ASN A 4 -6.08 -20.76 7.20
C ASN A 4 -7.38 -20.72 8.02
N HIS A 5 -7.29 -20.60 9.35
CA HIS A 5 -8.43 -20.54 10.26
C HIS A 5 -8.97 -19.11 10.47
N ILE A 6 -8.24 -18.09 10.01
CA ILE A 6 -8.64 -16.69 10.15
C ILE A 6 -9.76 -16.41 9.15
N PRO A 7 -10.90 -15.83 9.57
CA PRO A 7 -11.98 -15.44 8.67
C PRO A 7 -11.48 -14.54 7.54
N ARG A 8 -11.97 -14.78 6.31
CA ARG A 8 -11.65 -13.95 5.15
C ARG A 8 -12.78 -13.90 4.14
N GLU A 9 -12.87 -12.78 3.44
CA GLU A 9 -13.70 -12.62 2.25
C GLU A 9 -12.86 -12.59 0.98
N ARG A 10 -13.38 -13.11 -0.13
CA ARG A 10 -12.69 -13.09 -1.43
C ARG A 10 -13.02 -11.79 -2.16
N LEU A 11 -12.16 -10.80 -2.03
CA LEU A 11 -12.33 -9.46 -2.60
C LEU A 11 -11.44 -9.22 -3.83
N GLY A 12 -10.35 -9.99 -3.97
CA GLY A 12 -9.35 -9.75 -5.02
C GLY A 12 -9.16 -10.89 -6.01
N PHE A 13 -8.45 -10.59 -7.09
CA PHE A 13 -7.94 -11.57 -8.04
C PHE A 13 -6.49 -11.93 -7.70
N PHE A 14 -6.29 -13.20 -7.31
CA PHE A 14 -4.99 -13.77 -6.94
C PHE A 14 -4.73 -15.08 -7.69
N PRO A 15 -3.47 -15.43 -7.99
CA PRO A 15 -2.26 -14.67 -7.71
C PRO A 15 -2.12 -13.43 -8.59
N THR A 16 -1.57 -12.33 -8.06
CA THR A 16 -1.31 -11.15 -8.90
C THR A 16 -0.11 -11.39 -9.82
N PRO A 17 -0.07 -10.78 -11.04
CA PRO A 17 1.03 -11.01 -11.97
C PRO A 17 2.42 -10.66 -11.41
N LEU A 18 3.42 -11.43 -11.82
CA LEU A 18 4.84 -11.15 -11.63
C LEU A 18 5.46 -10.93 -13.01
N VAL A 19 5.96 -9.72 -13.29
CA VAL A 19 6.42 -9.32 -14.63
C VAL A 19 7.85 -8.78 -14.59
N GLU A 20 8.65 -9.04 -15.62
CA GLU A 20 9.98 -8.44 -15.76
C GLU A 20 9.88 -7.06 -16.44
N LEU A 21 10.54 -6.05 -15.89
CA LEU A 21 10.59 -4.69 -16.44
C LEU A 21 11.82 -4.49 -17.33
N SER A 22 11.99 -5.37 -18.33
CA SER A 22 13.23 -5.49 -19.10
C SER A 22 13.68 -4.17 -19.76
N LYS A 23 12.75 -3.38 -20.28
CA LYS A 23 13.06 -2.06 -20.89
C LYS A 23 13.53 -1.03 -19.85
N LEU A 24 13.02 -1.09 -18.61
CA LEU A 24 13.42 -0.19 -17.53
C LEU A 24 14.82 -0.58 -17.04
N SER A 25 15.07 -1.87 -16.81
CA SER A 25 16.41 -2.39 -16.53
C SER A 25 17.43 -1.96 -17.57
N LYS A 26 17.11 -2.10 -18.86
CA LYS A 26 17.99 -1.67 -19.96
C LYS A 26 18.21 -0.15 -19.95
N LYS A 27 17.15 0.64 -19.74
CA LYS A 27 17.24 2.11 -19.70
C LYS A 27 18.13 2.60 -18.56
N LEU A 28 18.12 1.92 -17.42
CA LEU A 28 18.93 2.27 -16.24
C LEU A 28 20.34 1.69 -16.26
N ASN A 29 20.66 0.81 -17.23
CA ASN A 29 21.90 0.03 -17.25
C ASN A 29 22.19 -0.63 -15.87
N GLY A 30 21.12 -1.12 -15.23
CA GLY A 30 21.11 -1.56 -13.83
C GLY A 30 20.80 -3.05 -13.65
N PRO A 31 20.40 -3.47 -12.44
CA PRO A 31 20.02 -4.85 -12.17
C PRO A 31 18.78 -5.27 -12.96
N ARG A 32 18.47 -6.57 -12.91
CA ARG A 32 17.18 -7.06 -13.44
C ARG A 32 16.06 -6.64 -12.50
N ILE A 33 15.09 -5.90 -13.04
CA ILE A 33 13.95 -5.38 -12.29
C ILE A 33 12.72 -6.18 -12.66
N PHE A 34 11.99 -6.62 -11.64
CA PHE A 34 10.69 -7.27 -11.75
C PHE A 34 9.66 -6.45 -11.00
N MET A 35 8.39 -6.71 -11.26
CA MET A 35 7.28 -6.07 -10.57
C MET A 35 6.22 -7.08 -10.15
N LYS A 36 5.84 -7.03 -8.87
CA LYS A 36 4.65 -7.71 -8.36
C LYS A 36 3.45 -6.78 -8.50
N ARG A 37 2.45 -7.17 -9.28
CA ARG A 37 1.36 -6.31 -9.75
C ARG A 37 0.16 -6.30 -8.80
N ASP A 38 0.37 -5.88 -7.56
CA ASP A 38 -0.73 -5.69 -6.60
C ASP A 38 -1.64 -4.50 -6.93
N ASP A 39 -1.31 -3.70 -7.94
CA ASP A 39 -2.23 -2.79 -8.62
C ASP A 39 -3.36 -3.56 -9.35
N ASN A 40 -3.15 -4.84 -9.70
CA ASN A 40 -4.11 -5.68 -10.42
C ASN A 40 -4.96 -6.58 -9.51
N THR A 41 -5.11 -6.25 -8.23
CA THR A 41 -5.99 -7.04 -7.31
C THR A 41 -7.48 -6.92 -7.64
N GLY A 42 -7.89 -6.02 -8.54
CA GLY A 42 -9.24 -5.95 -9.09
C GLY A 42 -10.21 -5.04 -8.35
N LEU A 43 -10.27 -5.12 -7.01
CA LEU A 43 -11.23 -4.36 -6.22
C LEU A 43 -11.04 -2.84 -6.40
N ALA A 44 -12.04 -2.19 -7.00
CA ALA A 44 -12.09 -0.74 -7.19
C ALA A 44 -10.89 -0.14 -7.94
N MET A 45 -10.37 -0.80 -8.99
CA MET A 45 -9.10 -0.47 -9.65
C MET A 45 -7.85 -0.89 -8.84
N GLY A 46 -8.02 -1.85 -7.93
CA GLY A 46 -6.98 -2.62 -7.26
C GLY A 46 -6.08 -1.85 -6.29
N GLY A 47 -5.05 -2.54 -5.83
CA GLY A 47 -4.09 -2.08 -4.85
C GLY A 47 -3.91 -3.06 -3.70
N ASN A 48 -2.87 -2.78 -2.93
CA ASN A 48 -2.41 -3.63 -1.85
C ASN A 48 -3.40 -3.76 -0.67
N LYS A 49 -4.36 -2.83 -0.55
CA LYS A 49 -5.34 -2.83 0.55
C LYS A 49 -6.39 -3.92 0.37
N THR A 50 -6.67 -4.32 -0.87
CA THR A 50 -7.57 -5.44 -1.18
C THR A 50 -7.17 -6.69 -0.39
N ARG A 51 -5.87 -7.04 -0.39
CA ARG A 51 -5.35 -8.18 0.38
C ARG A 51 -5.66 -8.06 1.88
N LYS A 52 -5.42 -6.89 2.46
CA LYS A 52 -5.66 -6.65 3.89
C LYS A 52 -7.14 -6.75 4.24
N LEU A 53 -7.98 -6.16 3.39
CA LEU A 53 -9.42 -6.10 3.60
C LEU A 53 -10.08 -7.47 3.53
N GLU A 54 -9.52 -8.45 2.81
CA GLU A 54 -10.03 -9.83 2.85
C GLU A 54 -10.10 -10.37 4.28
N PHE A 55 -9.00 -10.23 5.04
CA PHE A 55 -8.94 -10.69 6.43
C PHE A 55 -9.68 -9.75 7.39
N ILE A 56 -9.53 -8.43 7.22
CA ILE A 56 -10.13 -7.45 8.14
C ILE A 56 -11.66 -7.48 8.06
N LEU A 57 -12.23 -7.56 6.85
CA LEU A 57 -13.69 -7.60 6.70
C LEU A 57 -14.25 -8.99 6.94
N GLY A 58 -13.48 -10.06 6.72
CA GLY A 58 -13.83 -11.38 7.22
C GLY A 58 -13.99 -11.38 8.74
N ASP A 59 -13.06 -10.76 9.47
CA ASP A 59 -13.15 -10.57 10.91
C ASP A 59 -14.35 -9.69 11.31
N ALA A 60 -14.60 -8.59 10.58
CA ALA A 60 -15.75 -7.72 10.84
C ALA A 60 -17.09 -8.48 10.73
N LEU A 61 -17.27 -9.27 9.68
CA LEU A 61 -18.47 -10.09 9.47
C LEU A 61 -18.61 -11.17 10.54
N ALA A 62 -17.50 -11.81 10.94
CA ALA A 62 -17.51 -12.79 12.03
C ALA A 62 -17.97 -12.20 13.38
N HIS A 63 -17.75 -10.90 13.58
CA HIS A 63 -18.24 -10.14 14.74
C HIS A 63 -19.64 -9.51 14.54
N GLY A 64 -20.33 -9.82 13.44
CA GLY A 64 -21.68 -9.32 13.16
C GLY A 64 -21.74 -7.83 12.81
N ALA A 65 -20.63 -7.25 12.33
CA ALA A 65 -20.61 -5.85 11.91
C ALA A 65 -21.55 -5.63 10.71
N ASN A 66 -22.30 -4.52 10.75
CA ASN A 66 -23.13 -4.06 9.63
C ASN A 66 -22.66 -2.70 9.05
N THR A 67 -21.65 -2.09 9.70
CA THR A 67 -21.13 -0.79 9.32
C THR A 67 -19.61 -0.79 9.48
N ILE A 68 -18.90 -0.26 8.49
CA ILE A 68 -17.44 -0.09 8.48
C ILE A 68 -17.10 1.39 8.66
N VAL A 69 -16.15 1.68 9.53
CA VAL A 69 -15.64 3.05 9.74
C VAL A 69 -14.14 3.05 9.55
N THR A 70 -13.63 3.98 8.74
CA THR A 70 -12.17 4.17 8.59
C THR A 70 -11.84 5.63 8.29
N ALA A 71 -10.54 5.96 8.24
CA ALA A 71 -10.07 7.31 7.98
C ALA A 71 -8.95 7.36 6.94
N GLY A 72 -8.79 8.54 6.34
CA GLY A 72 -7.67 8.85 5.47
C GLY A 72 -7.72 10.26 4.89
N ALA A 73 -6.79 10.59 4.00
CA ALA A 73 -6.87 11.80 3.19
C ALA A 73 -7.99 11.68 2.14
N ALA A 74 -8.41 12.81 1.56
CA ALA A 74 -9.42 12.86 0.48
C ALA A 74 -9.11 11.95 -0.71
N GLN A 75 -7.83 11.74 -1.04
CA GLN A 75 -7.39 10.85 -2.13
C GLN A 75 -6.88 9.49 -1.61
N SER A 76 -7.34 9.04 -0.44
CA SER A 76 -6.88 7.80 0.19
C SER A 76 -7.24 6.56 -0.62
N ASN A 77 -6.23 5.85 -1.10
CA ASN A 77 -6.38 4.52 -1.72
C ASN A 77 -6.99 3.49 -0.77
N HIS A 78 -6.79 3.68 0.54
CA HIS A 78 -7.35 2.83 1.58
C HIS A 78 -8.85 3.03 1.75
N CYS A 79 -9.28 4.29 1.80
CA CYS A 79 -10.70 4.63 1.91
C CYS A 79 -11.47 4.09 0.69
N ARG A 80 -10.95 4.33 -0.52
CA ARG A 80 -11.53 3.83 -1.77
C ARG A 80 -11.71 2.33 -1.83
N GLN A 81 -10.70 1.56 -1.42
CA GLN A 81 -10.82 0.10 -1.38
C GLN A 81 -11.74 -0.37 -0.25
N THR A 82 -11.78 0.34 0.88
CA THR A 82 -12.68 0.01 2.00
C THR A 82 -14.13 0.25 1.62
N ALA A 83 -14.44 1.39 1.00
CA ALA A 83 -15.78 1.72 0.51
C ALA A 83 -16.28 0.69 -0.51
N ALA A 84 -15.43 0.30 -1.45
CA ALA A 84 -15.78 -0.73 -2.43
C ALA A 84 -16.01 -2.11 -1.82
N ALA A 85 -15.16 -2.53 -0.88
CA ALA A 85 -15.31 -3.80 -0.20
C ALA A 85 -16.59 -3.83 0.66
N ALA A 86 -16.87 -2.73 1.38
CA ALA A 86 -18.11 -2.60 2.14
C ALA A 86 -19.34 -2.68 1.21
N ALA A 87 -19.33 -1.96 0.09
CA ALA A 87 -20.39 -2.01 -0.91
C ALA A 87 -20.60 -3.44 -1.46
N SER A 88 -19.53 -4.17 -1.79
CA SER A 88 -19.63 -5.54 -2.31
C SER A 88 -20.14 -6.55 -1.28
N LEU A 89 -19.96 -6.27 0.01
CA LEU A 89 -20.40 -7.11 1.13
C LEU A 89 -21.75 -6.66 1.73
N GLY A 90 -22.37 -5.61 1.19
CA GLY A 90 -23.62 -5.06 1.72
C GLY A 90 -23.47 -4.38 3.08
N LEU A 91 -22.28 -3.90 3.42
CA LEU A 91 -21.99 -3.15 4.64
C LEU A 91 -22.11 -1.65 4.39
N GLU A 92 -22.69 -0.93 5.35
CA GLU A 92 -22.63 0.54 5.33
C GLU A 92 -21.19 1.01 5.56
N CYS A 93 -20.77 2.10 4.92
CA CYS A 93 -19.39 2.58 5.01
C CYS A 93 -19.34 4.07 5.37
N HIS A 94 -18.58 4.40 6.41
CA HIS A 94 -18.27 5.79 6.78
C HIS A 94 -16.77 6.04 6.65
N LEU A 95 -16.44 7.06 5.85
CA LEU A 95 -15.08 7.54 5.66
C LEU A 95 -14.89 8.86 6.39
N VAL A 96 -13.99 8.89 7.36
CA VAL A 96 -13.55 10.11 8.04
C VAL A 96 -12.36 10.68 7.27
N LEU A 97 -12.62 11.68 6.42
CA LEU A 97 -11.65 12.23 5.50
C LEU A 97 -11.06 13.55 6.01
N GLY A 98 -9.74 13.63 6.03
CA GLY A 98 -9.03 14.88 6.30
C GLY A 98 -9.30 15.93 5.23
N GLY A 99 -9.36 17.18 5.65
CA GLY A 99 -9.61 18.36 4.83
C GLY A 99 -11.06 18.84 4.92
N LYS A 100 -11.48 19.53 3.86
CA LYS A 100 -12.85 19.98 3.63
C LYS A 100 -13.31 19.45 2.27
N GLU A 101 -14.62 19.43 2.05
CA GLU A 101 -15.15 19.03 0.75
C GLU A 101 -14.59 19.90 -0.38
N PRO A 102 -13.91 19.31 -1.39
CA PRO A 102 -13.41 20.07 -2.51
C PRO A 102 -14.56 20.44 -3.46
N ALA A 103 -14.42 21.59 -4.13
CA ALA A 103 -15.38 22.03 -5.15
C ALA A 103 -15.44 21.08 -6.36
N HIS A 104 -14.32 20.41 -6.66
CA HIS A 104 -14.21 19.44 -7.75
C HIS A 104 -13.88 18.06 -7.17
N VAL A 105 -14.69 17.07 -7.55
CA VAL A 105 -14.54 15.68 -7.13
C VAL A 105 -13.88 14.88 -8.26
N ASN A 106 -12.76 14.23 -7.97
CA ASN A 106 -12.02 13.38 -8.91
C ASN A 106 -11.28 12.25 -8.17
N GLY A 107 -10.60 11.38 -8.95
CA GLY A 107 -9.74 10.32 -8.41
C GLY A 107 -10.45 9.40 -7.42
N ASN A 108 -9.79 9.10 -6.30
CA ASN A 108 -10.35 8.22 -5.27
C ASN A 108 -11.64 8.77 -4.64
N LEU A 109 -11.73 10.09 -4.42
CA LEU A 109 -12.93 10.71 -3.84
C LEU A 109 -14.17 10.54 -4.73
N LEU A 110 -14.00 10.59 -6.05
CA LEU A 110 -15.09 10.30 -6.98
C LEU A 110 -15.57 8.86 -6.82
N LEU A 111 -14.62 7.92 -6.73
CA LEU A 111 -14.94 6.50 -6.54
C LEU A 111 -15.61 6.26 -5.19
N ASP A 112 -15.17 6.90 -4.11
CA ASP A 112 -15.80 6.85 -2.79
C ASP A 112 -17.30 7.22 -2.88
N LYS A 113 -17.63 8.31 -3.58
CA LYS A 113 -19.03 8.72 -3.79
C LYS A 113 -19.80 7.73 -4.66
N ILE A 114 -19.19 7.15 -5.69
CA ILE A 114 -19.82 6.13 -6.55
C ILE A 114 -20.15 4.86 -5.76
N PHE A 115 -19.28 4.44 -4.83
CA PHE A 115 -19.54 3.30 -3.95
C PHE A 115 -20.58 3.59 -2.86
N GLY A 116 -21.09 4.82 -2.77
CA GLY A 116 -22.21 5.17 -1.89
C GLY A 116 -21.85 5.26 -0.41
N CYS A 117 -20.56 5.50 -0.08
CA CYS A 117 -20.17 5.69 1.31
C CYS A 117 -20.60 7.06 1.86
N HIS A 118 -20.68 7.15 3.18
CA HIS A 118 -20.88 8.41 3.92
C HIS A 118 -19.53 9.06 4.21
N ILE A 119 -19.36 10.32 3.81
CA ILE A 119 -18.10 11.06 4.01
C ILE A 119 -18.26 12.08 5.12
N HIS A 120 -17.36 12.01 6.10
CA HIS A 120 -17.24 12.96 7.22
C HIS A 120 -15.95 13.76 7.05
N TRP A 121 -16.04 15.08 6.89
CA TRP A 121 -14.86 15.93 6.72
C TRP A 121 -14.31 16.38 8.08
N ALA A 122 -13.05 16.03 8.34
CA ALA A 122 -12.41 16.12 9.66
C ALA A 122 -11.35 17.24 9.78
N GLY A 123 -11.28 18.16 8.81
CA GLY A 123 -10.37 19.30 8.89
C GLY A 123 -8.90 18.88 8.87
N GLN A 124 -8.15 19.13 9.94
CA GLN A 124 -6.74 18.71 10.00
C GLN A 124 -6.56 17.24 10.40
N ASN A 125 -7.60 16.63 10.99
CA ASN A 125 -7.58 15.25 11.43
C ASN A 125 -7.75 14.33 10.21
N ARG A 126 -6.79 13.43 9.98
CA ARG A 126 -6.78 12.55 8.78
C ARG A 126 -6.45 11.09 9.09
N LYS A 127 -6.05 10.78 10.32
CA LYS A 127 -5.58 9.45 10.74
C LYS A 127 -6.61 8.69 11.58
N GLY A 128 -7.74 9.31 11.88
CA GLY A 128 -8.89 8.68 12.55
C GLY A 128 -9.19 9.23 13.94
N GLU A 129 -8.68 10.42 14.24
CA GLU A 129 -8.86 11.14 15.49
C GLU A 129 -10.35 11.34 15.82
N ASP A 130 -11.19 11.53 14.80
CA ASP A 130 -12.64 11.75 14.94
C ASP A 130 -13.47 10.44 14.88
N ILE A 131 -12.85 9.28 14.59
CA ILE A 131 -13.55 7.98 14.51
C ILE A 131 -14.33 7.66 15.80
N PRO A 132 -13.80 7.86 17.03
CA PRO A 132 -14.54 7.54 18.25
C PRO A 132 -15.90 8.24 18.31
N THR A 133 -15.96 9.52 17.94
CA THR A 133 -17.20 10.30 17.91
C THR A 133 -18.22 9.72 16.92
N ILE A 134 -17.77 9.36 15.72
CA ILE A 134 -18.62 8.76 14.68
C ILE A 134 -19.12 7.37 15.11
N VAL A 135 -18.26 6.55 15.70
CA VAL A 135 -18.61 5.22 16.21
C VAL A 135 -19.69 5.30 17.28
N GLU A 136 -19.55 6.21 18.25
CA GLU A 136 -20.55 6.37 19.30
C GLU A 136 -21.89 6.87 18.75
N GLN A 137 -21.88 7.74 17.74
CA GLN A 137 -23.11 8.15 17.06
C GLN A 137 -23.79 6.96 16.36
N LEU A 138 -23.04 6.18 15.58
CA LEU A 138 -23.57 5.03 14.83
C LEU A 138 -24.16 3.97 15.76
N LYS A 139 -23.53 3.72 16.92
CA LYS A 139 -24.09 2.82 17.94
C LYS A 139 -25.44 3.30 18.47
N ARG A 140 -25.60 4.62 18.71
CA ARG A 140 -26.90 5.20 19.13
C ARG A 140 -27.96 5.03 18.04
N ASP A 141 -27.54 5.06 16.78
CA ASP A 141 -28.41 4.84 15.61
C ASP A 141 -28.68 3.35 15.33
N GLY A 142 -28.31 2.45 16.27
CA GLY A 142 -28.59 1.02 16.20
C GLY A 142 -27.65 0.23 15.28
N LYS A 143 -26.51 0.81 14.89
CA LYS A 143 -25.50 0.15 14.06
C LYS A 143 -24.51 -0.64 14.89
N THR A 144 -23.81 -1.56 14.23
CA THR A 144 -22.71 -2.35 14.78
C THR A 144 -21.43 -2.00 14.00
N PRO A 145 -20.78 -0.87 14.36
CA PRO A 145 -19.62 -0.38 13.63
C PRO A 145 -18.37 -1.22 13.91
N TYR A 146 -17.61 -1.51 12.86
CA TYR A 146 -16.26 -2.07 12.93
C TYR A 146 -15.25 -1.05 12.41
N VAL A 147 -14.24 -0.75 13.22
CA VAL A 147 -13.21 0.23 12.87
C VAL A 147 -12.08 -0.47 12.12
N VAL A 148 -11.89 -0.08 10.86
CA VAL A 148 -10.70 -0.46 10.10
C VAL A 148 -9.62 0.59 10.35
N PRO A 149 -8.47 0.22 10.93
CA PRO A 149 -7.43 1.19 11.26
C PRO A 149 -6.82 1.81 9.99
N TYR A 150 -6.19 2.98 10.16
CA TYR A 150 -5.56 3.72 9.06
C TYR A 150 -4.68 2.83 8.17
N GLY A 151 -4.99 2.80 6.88
CA GLY A 151 -4.28 1.98 5.89
C GLY A 151 -4.44 0.46 6.04
N GLY A 152 -5.41 0.00 6.85
CA GLY A 152 -5.64 -1.39 7.18
C GLY A 152 -4.47 -2.01 7.95
N SER A 153 -3.76 -1.21 8.75
CA SER A 153 -2.55 -1.65 9.45
C SER A 153 -2.87 -2.16 10.85
N ASN A 154 -3.19 -3.44 10.93
CA ASN A 154 -3.24 -4.25 12.15
C ASN A 154 -2.60 -5.62 11.87
N ALA A 155 -2.64 -6.52 12.86
CA ALA A 155 -2.11 -7.87 12.72
C ALA A 155 -2.75 -8.63 11.53
N LEU A 156 -4.08 -8.57 11.37
CA LEU A 156 -4.80 -9.19 10.25
C LEU A 156 -4.31 -8.67 8.89
N GLY A 157 -4.20 -7.35 8.75
CA GLY A 157 -3.72 -6.72 7.52
C GLY A 157 -2.26 -7.04 7.20
N ALA A 158 -1.43 -7.31 8.22
CA ALA A 158 -0.06 -7.78 8.02
C ALA A 158 0.00 -9.27 7.65
N VAL A 159 -0.87 -10.12 8.22
CA VAL A 159 -1.01 -11.53 7.82
C VAL A 159 -1.35 -11.66 6.33
N ALA A 160 -2.16 -10.76 5.79
CA ALA A 160 -2.45 -10.72 4.35
C ALA A 160 -1.19 -10.61 3.47
N PHE A 161 -0.13 -9.95 3.96
CA PHE A 161 1.15 -9.84 3.26
C PHE A 161 2.10 -11.01 3.54
N VAL A 162 1.87 -11.80 4.60
CA VAL A 162 2.47 -13.14 4.73
C VAL A 162 1.92 -14.08 3.66
N GLU A 163 0.60 -14.04 3.42
CA GLU A 163 -0.01 -14.77 2.31
C GLU A 163 0.50 -14.30 0.95
N ALA A 164 0.61 -12.97 0.75
CA ALA A 164 1.17 -12.43 -0.48
C ALA A 164 2.63 -12.84 -0.70
N PHE A 165 3.43 -12.93 0.37
CA PHE A 165 4.81 -13.41 0.28
C PHE A 165 4.86 -14.90 -0.09
N ALA A 166 3.96 -15.71 0.48
CA ALA A 166 3.85 -17.12 0.11
C ALA A 166 3.44 -17.31 -1.36
N GLU A 167 2.50 -16.49 -1.84
CA GLU A 167 2.12 -16.40 -3.25
C GLU A 167 3.33 -16.10 -4.13
N LEU A 168 4.15 -15.11 -3.74
CA LEU A 168 5.40 -14.80 -4.44
C LEU A 168 6.37 -15.99 -4.44
N GLN A 169 6.55 -16.70 -3.32
CA GLN A 169 7.44 -17.86 -3.26
C GLN A 169 6.99 -19.00 -4.18
N ALA A 170 5.68 -19.23 -4.28
CA ALA A 170 5.13 -20.20 -5.24
C ALA A 170 5.43 -19.78 -6.69
N GLN A 171 5.19 -18.51 -7.05
CA GLN A 171 5.51 -17.99 -8.38
C GLN A 171 7.02 -18.07 -8.70
N CYS A 172 7.88 -17.75 -7.72
CA CYS A 172 9.33 -17.87 -7.83
C CYS A 172 9.78 -19.31 -8.08
N LYS A 173 9.17 -20.28 -7.38
CA LYS A 173 9.46 -21.70 -7.59
C LYS A 173 9.10 -22.14 -9.00
N ASP A 174 7.92 -21.78 -9.48
CA ASP A 174 7.43 -22.18 -10.81
C ASP A 174 8.28 -21.56 -11.93
N LEU A 175 8.68 -20.30 -11.76
CA LEU A 175 9.51 -19.57 -12.73
C LEU A 175 11.02 -19.79 -12.56
N ARG A 176 11.44 -20.55 -11.54
CA ARG A 176 12.86 -20.71 -11.14
C ARG A 176 13.57 -19.36 -10.93
N LEU A 177 12.86 -18.45 -10.29
CA LEU A 177 13.32 -17.10 -9.96
C LEU A 177 13.62 -16.97 -8.46
N SER A 178 14.47 -16.00 -8.16
CA SER A 178 14.77 -15.56 -6.80
C SER A 178 15.11 -14.07 -6.86
N PHE A 179 14.87 -13.37 -5.76
CA PHE A 179 15.11 -11.93 -5.64
C PHE A 179 16.14 -11.67 -4.54
N THR A 180 17.03 -10.72 -4.81
CA THR A 180 17.97 -10.23 -3.79
C THR A 180 17.33 -9.11 -2.98
N HIS A 181 16.42 -8.34 -3.59
CA HIS A 181 15.73 -7.22 -2.94
C HIS A 181 14.24 -7.17 -3.32
N ILE A 182 13.41 -6.77 -2.36
CA ILE A 182 12.02 -6.35 -2.58
C ILE A 182 11.90 -4.89 -2.14
N VAL A 183 11.54 -4.01 -3.07
CA VAL A 183 11.43 -2.56 -2.85
C VAL A 183 9.98 -2.13 -2.99
N PHE A 184 9.47 -1.33 -2.06
CA PHE A 184 8.06 -0.91 -2.03
C PHE A 184 7.83 0.34 -1.19
N ALA A 185 6.68 0.98 -1.38
CA ALA A 185 6.27 2.13 -0.56
C ALA A 185 5.82 1.69 0.84
N SER A 186 6.35 2.32 1.89
CA SER A 186 6.02 2.09 3.30
C SER A 186 5.46 3.37 3.95
N SER A 187 4.24 3.30 4.48
CA SER A 187 3.57 4.46 5.12
C SER A 187 2.82 4.08 6.40
N SER A 188 1.75 3.28 6.32
CA SER A 188 1.04 2.84 7.54
C SER A 188 1.62 1.55 8.15
N GLY A 189 2.66 0.97 7.56
CA GLY A 189 3.44 -0.15 8.14
C GLY A 189 2.93 -1.57 7.88
N GLY A 190 1.61 -1.83 7.77
CA GLY A 190 1.09 -3.20 7.72
C GLY A 190 1.59 -4.06 6.54
N THR A 191 1.85 -3.43 5.38
CA THR A 191 2.48 -4.12 4.23
C THR A 191 3.92 -4.52 4.55
N HIS A 192 4.70 -3.58 5.11
CA HIS A 192 6.09 -3.77 5.47
C HIS A 192 6.22 -4.89 6.50
N ALA A 193 5.44 -4.80 7.57
CA ALA A 193 5.40 -5.79 8.64
C ALA A 193 5.09 -7.21 8.11
N GLY A 194 4.09 -7.33 7.24
CA GLY A 194 3.73 -8.62 6.66
C GLY A 194 4.77 -9.19 5.70
N LEU A 195 5.43 -8.34 4.89
CA LEU A 195 6.52 -8.76 4.02
C LEU A 195 7.76 -9.19 4.82
N MET A 196 8.11 -8.47 5.90
CA MET A 196 9.18 -8.88 6.83
C MET A 196 8.88 -10.23 7.47
N LEU A 197 7.66 -10.42 7.97
CA LEU A 197 7.24 -11.68 8.57
C LEU A 197 7.25 -12.82 7.55
N GLY A 198 6.70 -12.59 6.36
CA GLY A 198 6.77 -13.55 5.25
C GLY A 198 8.22 -13.93 4.92
N ASN A 199 9.10 -12.95 4.75
CA ASN A 199 10.51 -13.19 4.44
C ASN A 199 11.19 -14.08 5.49
N LYS A 200 10.95 -13.81 6.77
CA LYS A 200 11.50 -14.57 7.90
C LYS A 200 10.96 -16.01 7.94
N LEU A 201 9.65 -16.21 7.80
CA LEU A 201 9.02 -17.53 7.83
C LEU A 201 9.46 -18.43 6.67
N PHE A 202 9.62 -17.84 5.49
CA PHE A 202 10.09 -18.55 4.30
C PHE A 202 11.62 -18.66 4.21
N LYS A 203 12.35 -18.13 5.22
CA LYS A 203 13.83 -18.11 5.27
C LYS A 203 14.45 -17.59 3.98
N SER A 204 13.81 -16.58 3.38
CA SER A 204 14.26 -15.99 2.14
C SER A 204 15.46 -15.07 2.41
N PRO A 205 16.53 -15.15 1.60
CA PRO A 205 17.70 -14.28 1.76
C PRO A 205 17.46 -12.85 1.25
N CYS A 206 16.25 -12.57 0.75
CA CYS A 206 15.89 -11.29 0.17
C CYS A 206 15.92 -10.18 1.22
N GLN A 207 16.45 -9.02 0.83
CA GLN A 207 16.36 -7.79 1.61
C GLN A 207 14.99 -7.14 1.38
N ILE A 208 14.29 -6.79 2.46
CA ILE A 208 12.98 -6.12 2.41
C ILE A 208 13.21 -4.63 2.63
N VAL A 209 13.08 -3.83 1.57
CA VAL A 209 13.45 -2.41 1.57
C VAL A 209 12.19 -1.55 1.40
N GLY A 210 11.72 -0.98 2.51
CA GLY A 210 10.63 0.00 2.46
C GLY A 210 11.17 1.39 2.13
N ILE A 211 10.55 2.08 1.16
CA ILE A 211 10.76 3.51 0.95
C ILE A 211 9.72 4.27 1.76
N ASN A 212 10.18 5.10 2.70
CA ASN A 212 9.28 5.88 3.55
C ASN A 212 8.59 6.99 2.76
N ILE A 213 7.29 7.16 3.00
CA ILE A 213 6.45 8.07 2.21
C ILE A 213 6.07 9.34 2.96
N ASP A 214 5.91 9.23 4.28
CA ASP A 214 5.45 10.32 5.14
C ASP A 214 6.55 10.71 6.14
N LYS A 215 6.53 11.96 6.61
CA LYS A 215 7.42 12.39 7.69
C LYS A 215 6.94 11.73 8.99
N ASP A 216 7.88 11.37 9.85
CA ASP A 216 7.52 10.99 11.22
C ASP A 216 6.85 12.21 11.87
N GLU A 217 5.58 12.06 12.22
CA GLU A 217 4.87 13.04 13.03
C GLU A 217 5.29 12.83 14.49
N ALA A 218 5.42 13.92 15.24
CA ALA A 218 5.74 13.86 16.67
C ALA A 218 4.58 13.18 17.42
N GLY A 219 4.73 11.89 17.69
CA GLY A 219 3.82 11.04 18.47
C GLY A 219 4.58 10.13 19.43
N GLU A 220 3.87 9.27 20.17
CA GLU A 220 4.47 8.45 21.25
C GLU A 220 5.38 7.31 20.75
N ALA A 221 5.16 6.79 19.54
CA ALA A 221 5.98 5.71 18.96
C ALA A 221 6.46 6.08 17.54
N SER A 222 7.72 5.76 17.23
CA SER A 222 8.29 5.99 15.90
C SER A 222 7.64 5.07 14.86
N PHE A 223 7.73 5.43 13.58
CA PHE A 223 7.21 4.57 12.52
C PHE A 223 7.92 3.21 12.48
N HIS A 224 9.21 3.17 12.84
CA HIS A 224 9.98 1.93 13.00
C HIS A 224 9.36 1.00 14.05
N GLN A 225 9.09 1.52 15.25
CA GLN A 225 8.45 0.78 16.34
C GLN A 225 7.06 0.27 15.93
N THR A 226 6.31 1.07 15.16
CA THR A 226 5.00 0.67 14.62
C THR A 226 5.12 -0.55 13.71
N ILE A 227 6.07 -0.55 12.76
CA ILE A 227 6.28 -1.68 11.83
C ILE A 227 6.69 -2.94 12.60
N VAL A 228 7.66 -2.83 13.51
CA VAL A 228 8.18 -3.94 14.32
C VAL A 228 7.08 -4.54 15.20
N SER A 229 6.27 -3.69 15.83
CA SER A 229 5.13 -4.12 16.65
C SER A 229 4.06 -4.83 15.83
N LEU A 230 3.74 -4.32 14.63
CA LEU A 230 2.81 -4.97 13.70
C LEU A 230 3.31 -6.34 13.26
N ALA A 231 4.59 -6.48 12.92
CA ALA A 231 5.19 -7.75 12.50
C ALA A 231 5.13 -8.78 13.63
N SER A 232 5.49 -8.37 14.85
CA SER A 232 5.43 -9.22 16.05
C SER A 232 4.00 -9.62 16.40
N SER A 233 3.04 -8.69 16.27
CA SER A 233 1.62 -8.97 16.52
C SER A 233 1.04 -9.93 15.48
N ALA A 234 1.41 -9.79 14.21
CA ALA A 234 1.03 -10.71 13.15
C ALA A 234 1.61 -12.12 13.38
N ALA A 235 2.88 -12.22 13.83
CA ALA A 235 3.51 -13.49 14.16
C ALA A 235 2.75 -14.22 15.27
N ARG A 236 2.44 -13.51 16.37
CA ARG A 236 1.61 -14.07 17.46
C ARG A 236 0.24 -14.52 16.98
N LEU A 237 -0.43 -13.72 16.14
CA LEU A 237 -1.76 -14.04 15.61
C LEU A 237 -1.77 -15.37 14.83
N ILE A 238 -0.68 -15.72 14.15
CA ILE A 238 -0.57 -16.98 13.40
C ILE A 238 0.16 -18.09 14.16
N GLY A 239 0.40 -17.91 15.46
CA GLY A 239 1.08 -18.90 16.30
C GLY A 239 2.54 -19.14 15.94
N GLU A 240 3.25 -18.08 15.52
CA GLU A 240 4.69 -18.10 15.27
C GLU A 240 5.44 -17.34 16.36
N ASP A 241 6.47 -17.96 16.92
CA ASP A 241 7.35 -17.36 17.92
C ASP A 241 8.49 -16.61 17.23
N CYS A 242 8.13 -15.53 16.54
CA CYS A 242 9.08 -14.65 15.85
C CYS A 242 9.03 -13.26 16.49
N THR A 243 10.16 -12.82 17.02
CA THR A 243 10.37 -11.44 17.43
C THR A 243 11.04 -10.65 16.29
N PHE A 244 10.73 -9.36 16.24
CA PHE A 244 11.39 -8.41 15.35
C PHE A 244 12.02 -7.30 16.20
N SER A 245 13.14 -6.78 15.74
CA SER A 245 13.78 -5.58 16.26
C SER A 245 14.06 -4.60 15.14
N ASP A 246 14.54 -3.40 15.49
CA ASP A 246 14.92 -2.39 14.51
C ASP A 246 16.00 -2.88 13.53
N SER A 247 16.84 -3.85 13.92
CA SER A 247 17.84 -4.43 13.02
C SER A 247 17.25 -5.34 11.94
N ASP A 248 16.01 -5.82 12.10
CA ASP A 248 15.31 -6.56 11.05
C ASP A 248 14.67 -5.62 10.01
N LEU A 249 14.56 -4.33 10.31
CA LEU A 249 13.83 -3.34 9.53
C LEU A 249 14.77 -2.51 8.66
N THR A 250 14.60 -2.58 7.34
CA THR A 250 15.22 -1.62 6.41
C THR A 250 14.16 -0.64 5.90
N LEU A 251 14.21 0.60 6.42
CA LEU A 251 13.35 1.70 5.99
C LEU A 251 14.22 2.85 5.49
N ASN A 252 14.19 3.12 4.19
CA ASN A 252 14.91 4.24 3.59
C ASN A 252 14.09 5.54 3.75
N LEU A 253 14.68 6.53 4.41
CA LEU A 253 14.08 7.83 4.71
C LEU A 253 14.51 8.95 3.74
N ASP A 254 15.44 8.68 2.83
CA ASP A 254 16.12 9.68 1.99
C ASP A 254 15.17 10.32 0.96
N TYR A 255 14.05 9.65 0.65
CA TYR A 255 13.12 10.02 -0.42
C TYR A 255 11.80 10.64 0.07
N VAL A 256 11.68 10.98 1.35
CA VAL A 256 10.45 11.56 1.91
C VAL A 256 10.11 12.91 1.25
N GLY A 257 11.13 13.70 0.92
CA GLY A 257 10.99 15.02 0.30
C GLY A 257 10.22 16.01 1.18
N GLU A 258 9.37 16.83 0.56
CA GLU A 258 8.55 17.82 1.26
C GLU A 258 7.46 17.21 2.16
N GLY A 259 7.22 15.91 2.05
CA GLY A 259 6.32 15.14 2.90
C GLY A 259 5.21 14.44 2.12
N TYR A 260 4.16 14.04 2.85
CA TYR A 260 3.08 13.25 2.27
C TYR A 260 2.24 14.01 1.25
N GLY A 261 2.03 13.37 0.09
CA GLY A 261 1.13 13.88 -0.93
C GLY A 261 1.71 15.05 -1.75
N VAL A 262 2.98 15.39 -1.58
CA VAL A 262 3.67 16.42 -2.37
C VAL A 262 4.53 15.72 -3.43
N MET A 263 4.32 16.07 -4.70
CA MET A 263 5.12 15.58 -5.82
C MET A 263 6.29 16.49 -6.11
N GLY A 264 7.45 15.91 -6.43
CA GLY A 264 8.63 16.60 -6.94
C GLY A 264 9.13 16.00 -8.25
N ALA A 265 10.39 16.33 -8.59
CA ALA A 265 11.04 15.84 -9.80
C ALA A 265 11.24 14.32 -9.79
N LEU A 266 11.50 13.74 -8.60
CA LEU A 266 11.73 12.31 -8.42
C LEU A 266 10.49 11.48 -8.79
N GLU A 267 9.31 11.87 -8.30
CA GLU A 267 8.06 11.19 -8.61
C GLU A 267 7.69 11.37 -10.08
N ASN A 268 7.82 12.59 -10.62
CA ASN A 268 7.53 12.89 -12.02
C ASN A 268 8.37 12.06 -12.99
N GLU A 269 9.68 11.97 -12.75
CA GLU A 269 10.58 11.14 -13.55
C GLU A 269 10.20 9.66 -13.45
N ALA A 270 9.98 9.15 -12.23
CA ALA A 270 9.68 7.74 -12.02
C ALA A 270 8.36 7.31 -12.68
N ILE A 271 7.31 8.13 -12.55
CA ILE A 271 6.01 7.92 -13.19
C ILE A 271 6.16 7.92 -14.71
N SER A 272 6.80 8.96 -15.27
CA SER A 272 6.98 9.10 -16.72
C SER A 272 7.83 7.99 -17.29
N MET A 273 8.97 7.67 -16.66
CA MET A 273 9.88 6.62 -17.13
C MET A 273 9.24 5.24 -17.09
N THR A 274 8.51 4.91 -16.03
CA THR A 274 7.84 3.62 -15.91
C THR A 274 6.71 3.51 -16.93
N ALA A 275 5.90 4.56 -17.10
CA ALA A 275 4.84 4.60 -18.09
C ALA A 275 5.38 4.46 -19.52
N GLN A 276 6.42 5.21 -19.88
CA GLN A 276 6.97 5.23 -21.24
C GLN A 276 7.77 3.97 -21.58
N THR A 277 8.37 3.31 -20.59
CA THR A 277 9.14 2.08 -20.84
C THR A 277 8.29 0.81 -20.72
N GLN A 278 7.28 0.79 -19.84
CA GLN A 278 6.51 -0.43 -19.52
C GLN A 278 5.03 -0.35 -19.84
N GLY A 279 4.47 0.84 -20.07
CA GLY A 279 3.01 1.02 -20.13
C GLY A 279 2.33 0.80 -18.77
N ILE A 280 3.07 0.99 -17.67
CA ILE A 280 2.57 0.81 -16.29
C ILE A 280 2.53 2.17 -15.60
N LEU A 281 1.39 2.49 -14.99
CA LEU A 281 1.18 3.74 -14.27
C LEU A 281 1.53 3.57 -12.79
N LEU A 282 2.26 4.53 -12.26
CA LEU A 282 2.52 4.66 -10.82
C LEU A 282 1.71 5.84 -10.29
N ASP A 283 1.33 5.78 -9.02
CA ASP A 283 0.63 6.88 -8.36
C ASP A 283 1.62 7.95 -7.85
N PRO A 284 1.15 9.21 -7.71
CA PRO A 284 2.01 10.33 -7.36
C PRO A 284 2.48 10.37 -5.90
N VAL A 285 1.84 9.61 -5.00
CA VAL A 285 2.10 9.72 -3.55
C VAL A 285 2.99 8.57 -3.06
N TYR A 286 2.72 7.34 -3.50
CA TYR A 286 3.35 6.14 -2.94
C TYR A 286 4.32 5.49 -3.91
N THR A 287 3.80 4.88 -4.97
CA THR A 287 4.54 4.03 -5.90
C THR A 287 5.45 4.82 -6.83
N GLY A 288 5.09 6.05 -7.18
CA GLY A 288 5.98 6.99 -7.87
C GLY A 288 7.21 7.32 -7.04
N LYS A 289 7.03 7.65 -5.75
CA LYS A 289 8.13 7.92 -4.81
C LYS A 289 9.00 6.69 -4.56
N ALA A 290 8.39 5.52 -4.32
CA ALA A 290 9.15 4.29 -4.13
C ALA A 290 9.93 3.85 -5.38
N MET A 291 9.36 4.03 -6.57
CA MET A 291 10.09 3.75 -7.82
C MET A 291 11.18 4.79 -8.07
N GLY A 292 10.94 6.07 -7.76
CA GLY A 292 11.97 7.11 -7.86
C GLY A 292 13.14 6.81 -6.93
N GLY A 293 12.88 6.39 -5.69
CA GLY A 293 13.92 5.89 -4.79
C GLY A 293 14.66 4.67 -5.36
N LEU A 294 13.96 3.69 -5.95
CA LEU A 294 14.61 2.56 -6.62
C LEU A 294 15.53 3.01 -7.77
N ILE A 295 15.05 3.91 -8.63
CA ILE A 295 15.81 4.45 -9.77
C ILE A 295 17.07 5.17 -9.27
N ASP A 296 16.93 6.01 -8.24
CA ASP A 296 18.04 6.74 -7.65
C ASP A 296 19.07 5.81 -7.00
N MET A 297 18.63 4.84 -6.18
CA MET A 297 19.52 3.83 -5.59
C MET A 297 20.29 3.03 -6.65
N ILE A 298 19.68 2.73 -7.81
CA ILE A 298 20.36 2.10 -8.95
C ILE A 298 21.44 3.03 -9.51
N ARG A 299 21.13 4.31 -9.73
CA ARG A 299 22.10 5.31 -10.25
C ARG A 299 23.25 5.56 -9.28
N ALA A 300 22.97 5.51 -7.98
CA ALA A 300 23.95 5.61 -6.91
C ALA A 300 24.80 4.34 -6.75
N GLY A 301 24.58 3.29 -7.55
CA GLY A 301 25.37 2.06 -7.52
C GLY A 301 25.11 1.18 -6.30
N GLN A 302 23.97 1.33 -5.63
CA GLN A 302 23.62 0.52 -4.44
C GLN A 302 23.23 -0.91 -4.80
N PHE A 303 23.00 -1.22 -6.08
CA PHE A 303 22.72 -2.56 -6.58
C PHE A 303 23.84 -3.04 -7.50
N LYS A 304 24.17 -4.33 -7.37
CA LYS A 304 25.11 -5.01 -8.25
C LYS A 304 24.43 -5.39 -9.57
N PRO A 305 25.15 -5.50 -10.68
CA PRO A 305 24.58 -6.01 -11.94
C PRO A 305 23.97 -7.41 -11.83
N SER A 306 24.43 -8.23 -10.88
CA SER A 306 23.90 -9.57 -10.61
C SER A 306 22.61 -9.57 -9.77
N ASP A 307 22.21 -8.43 -9.21
CA ASP A 307 21.00 -8.33 -8.40
C ASP A 307 19.73 -8.54 -9.23
N ARG A 308 18.72 -9.09 -8.55
CA ARG A 308 17.35 -9.22 -9.05
C ARG A 308 16.44 -8.51 -8.08
N VAL A 309 15.91 -7.38 -8.49
CA VAL A 309 15.12 -6.48 -7.64
C VAL A 309 13.65 -6.63 -8.02
N LEU A 310 12.80 -6.95 -7.04
CA LEU A 310 11.36 -6.94 -7.19
C LEU A 310 10.80 -5.62 -6.66
N PHE A 311 10.17 -4.82 -7.53
CA PHE A 311 9.34 -3.72 -7.10
C PHE A 311 7.93 -4.21 -6.77
N TRP A 312 7.46 -4.02 -5.55
CA TRP A 312 6.08 -4.37 -5.18
C TRP A 312 5.15 -3.20 -5.49
N HIS A 313 4.43 -3.29 -6.61
CA HIS A 313 3.53 -2.23 -7.04
C HIS A 313 2.22 -2.31 -6.27
N THR A 314 2.03 -1.41 -5.30
CA THR A 314 0.90 -1.42 -4.37
C THR A 314 -0.37 -0.74 -4.88
N GLY A 315 -0.43 -0.39 -6.17
CA GLY A 315 -1.54 0.34 -6.81
C GLY A 315 -1.50 1.84 -6.58
N GLY A 316 -2.67 2.47 -6.73
CA GLY A 316 -2.90 3.89 -6.43
C GLY A 316 -3.17 4.79 -7.63
N ALA A 317 -3.13 4.26 -8.84
CA ALA A 317 -3.30 5.00 -10.09
C ALA A 317 -4.49 6.00 -10.14
N PRO A 318 -5.67 5.75 -9.53
CA PRO A 318 -6.75 6.74 -9.53
C PRO A 318 -6.36 8.11 -8.97
N ALA A 319 -5.37 8.17 -8.07
CA ALA A 319 -4.88 9.43 -7.54
C ALA A 319 -4.24 10.33 -8.61
N LEU A 320 -3.73 9.78 -9.73
CA LEU A 320 -3.13 10.58 -10.82
C LEU A 320 -4.05 11.70 -11.30
N PHE A 321 -5.37 11.43 -11.40
CA PHE A 321 -6.35 12.41 -11.85
C PHE A 321 -6.51 13.60 -10.91
N ALA A 322 -6.20 13.43 -9.63
CA ALA A 322 -6.22 14.52 -8.64
C ALA A 322 -4.95 15.39 -8.69
N TYR A 323 -3.90 14.91 -9.38
CA TYR A 323 -2.58 15.55 -9.47
C TYR A 323 -2.27 16.02 -10.90
N SER A 324 -3.27 16.12 -11.77
CA SER A 324 -3.06 16.43 -13.19
C SER A 324 -2.28 17.72 -13.45
N SER A 325 -2.41 18.73 -12.59
CA SER A 325 -1.66 19.99 -12.69
C SER A 325 -0.23 19.92 -12.14
N ALA A 326 0.07 18.95 -11.27
CA ALA A 326 1.38 18.74 -10.66
C ALA A 326 2.26 17.75 -11.45
N LEU A 327 1.66 16.98 -12.35
CA LEU A 327 2.35 16.11 -13.29
C LEU A 327 3.03 16.96 -14.37
N ASP A 328 4.34 17.17 -14.23
CA ASP A 328 5.15 17.86 -15.23
C ASP A 328 5.51 16.90 -16.37
N LEU A 329 4.59 16.77 -17.33
CA LEU A 329 4.76 15.91 -18.52
C LEU A 329 5.52 16.61 -19.65
N ALA A 330 6.03 17.83 -19.46
CA ALA A 330 6.50 18.69 -20.55
C ALA A 330 7.93 18.38 -21.06
N GLN A 331 8.67 17.45 -20.44
CA GLN A 331 10.12 17.30 -20.71
C GLN A 331 10.54 16.47 -21.95
N ASN A 332 9.65 16.09 -22.87
CA ASN A 332 10.05 15.31 -24.06
C ASN A 332 9.91 16.03 -25.41
N SER A 333 9.69 17.35 -25.42
CA SER A 333 9.49 18.12 -26.66
C SER A 333 10.79 18.65 -27.30
N SER A 334 11.98 18.42 -26.69
CA SER A 334 13.20 19.18 -27.04
C SER A 334 14.40 18.34 -27.49
N THR A 335 14.21 17.27 -28.27
CA THR A 335 15.30 16.60 -29.03
C THR A 335 14.82 15.96 -30.35
N LEU A 336 14.05 16.72 -31.13
CA LEU A 336 13.91 16.49 -32.58
C LEU A 336 14.25 17.80 -33.28
N GLY A 337 15.54 18.06 -33.39
CA GLY A 337 16.17 19.13 -34.17
C GLY A 337 17.47 18.61 -34.73
#